data_AF-A0A9E5A7G0-F1
#
_entry.id   AF-A0A9E5A7G0-F1
#
_cell.length_a   1.000
_cell.length_b   1.000
_cell.length_c   1.000
_cell.angle_alpha   90.00
_cell.angle_beta   90.00
_cell.angle_gamma   90.00
#
_symmetry.space_group_name_H-M   'P 1'
#
loop_
_entity.id
_entity.type
_entity.pdbx_description
1 polymer ?
#
loop_
_entity_poly.entity_id
_entity_poly.type
_entity_poly.pdbx_seq_one_letter_code
_entity_poly.pdbx_strand_id
1 'polypeptide(L)'
;MFQLTLSSPAISCGHCIATIERAVGEVPGARFLRGDPATRQFAVALDGGAVLDALAARLAAEGYPLGDAPAAAGDALPGDAPAPAGDALAVVPRGPWRPQYRLTSTAVGADVNYACPCSCEAGFAFDRAREELAPESCCCGRRMLVGVDAEARLRSALDPTPGYDLDVQVLTMPWGQPLQAALAIPRDGGEHGRG
;
A
#
# COMPACT_ATOMS: atom_id res chain seq x y z
N MET A 1 -4.23 19.15 -3.98
CA MET A 1 -3.30 19.15 -2.83
C MET A 1 -3.77 18.17 -1.77
N PHE A 2 -2.92 17.21 -1.40
CA PHE A 2 -3.19 16.22 -0.35
C PHE A 2 -2.06 16.22 0.68
N GLN A 3 -2.35 15.81 1.91
CA GLN A 3 -1.40 15.80 3.02
C GLN A 3 -1.00 14.37 3.36
N LEU A 4 0.29 14.11 3.56
CA LEU A 4 0.76 12.78 3.93
C LEU A 4 1.96 12.83 4.88
N THR A 5 2.11 11.79 5.71
CA THR A 5 3.24 11.63 6.62
C THR A 5 4.26 10.68 6.01
N LEU A 6 5.49 11.15 5.90
CA LEU A 6 6.66 10.43 5.44
C LEU A 6 7.60 10.12 6.60
N SER A 7 8.44 9.10 6.45
CA SER A 7 9.51 8.79 7.40
C SER A 7 10.86 8.76 6.70
N SER A 8 11.91 9.18 7.41
CA SER A 8 13.29 9.02 6.95
C SER A 8 14.18 8.56 8.11
N PRO A 9 14.89 7.42 7.97
CA PRO A 9 15.71 6.85 9.04
C PRO A 9 16.92 7.72 9.37
N ALA A 10 17.31 8.62 8.46
CA ALA A 10 18.38 9.59 8.67
C ALA A 10 18.01 10.73 9.63
N ILE A 11 16.73 10.89 9.99
CA ILE A 11 16.29 11.91 10.95
C ILE A 11 16.76 11.50 12.35
N SER A 12 17.66 12.30 12.93
CA SER A 12 18.21 12.03 14.27
C SER A 12 18.19 13.26 15.20
N CYS A 13 17.93 14.46 14.68
CA CYS A 13 17.87 15.68 15.50
C CYS A 13 17.00 16.76 14.84
N GLY A 14 16.70 17.84 15.58
CA GLY A 14 15.91 18.97 15.07
C GLY A 14 16.53 19.68 13.85
N HIS A 15 17.86 19.64 13.70
CA HIS A 15 18.53 20.17 12.50
C HIS A 15 18.18 19.38 11.24
N CYS A 16 17.97 18.06 11.34
CA CYS A 16 17.52 17.24 10.20
C CYS A 16 16.15 17.70 9.70
N ILE A 17 15.23 18.00 10.62
CA ILE A 17 13.89 18.49 10.28
C ILE A 17 13.97 19.83 9.53
N ALA A 18 14.81 20.75 9.99
CA ALA A 18 15.02 22.03 9.31
C ALA A 18 15.61 21.88 7.89
N THR A 19 16.52 20.92 7.69
CA THR A 19 17.05 20.60 6.36
C THR A 19 15.98 20.02 5.44
N ILE A 20 15.15 19.09 5.96
CA ILE A 20 14.02 18.52 5.22
C ILE A 20 13.00 19.60 4.87
N GLU A 21 12.67 20.49 5.80
CA GLU A 21 11.76 21.62 5.55
C GLU A 21 12.26 22.50 4.41
N ARG A 22 13.56 22.82 4.38
CA ARG A 22 14.18 23.57 3.28
C ARG A 22 14.11 22.81 1.96
N ALA A 23 14.49 21.54 1.94
CA ALA A 23 14.46 20.71 0.74
C ALA A 23 13.03 20.56 0.19
N VAL A 24 12.03 20.41 1.07
CA VAL A 24 10.60 20.39 0.71
C VAL A 24 10.18 21.72 0.09
N GLY A 25 10.62 22.85 0.67
CA GLY A 25 10.30 24.19 0.14
C GLY A 25 10.92 24.49 -1.23
N GLU A 26 11.97 23.79 -1.63
CA GLU A 26 12.58 23.92 -2.97
C GLU A 26 11.84 23.10 -4.04
N VAL A 27 10.96 22.18 -3.65
CA VAL A 27 10.19 21.36 -4.59
C VAL A 27 8.87 22.08 -4.93
N PRO A 28 8.65 22.49 -6.19
CA PRO A 28 7.43 23.17 -6.58
C PRO A 28 6.21 22.24 -6.41
N GLY A 29 5.20 22.73 -5.70
CA GLY A 29 4.00 21.94 -5.36
C GLY A 29 4.14 21.09 -4.08
N ALA A 30 5.26 21.17 -3.37
CA ALA A 30 5.42 20.59 -2.04
C ALA A 30 5.41 21.68 -0.96
N ARG A 31 4.82 21.37 0.20
CA ARG A 31 4.80 22.24 1.37
C ARG A 31 5.02 21.41 2.63
N PHE A 32 5.92 21.86 3.47
CA PHE A 32 6.14 21.25 4.77
C PHE A 32 5.03 21.63 5.75
N LEU A 33 4.56 20.68 6.56
CA LEU A 33 3.49 20.91 7.55
C LEU A 33 4.03 20.80 8.98
N ARG A 34 4.68 19.68 9.29
CA ARG A 34 5.24 19.40 10.63
C ARG A 34 6.29 18.31 10.54
N GLY A 35 7.24 18.29 11.47
CA GLY A 35 8.24 17.24 11.60
C GLY A 35 8.49 16.88 13.04
N ASP A 36 8.68 15.61 13.31
CA ASP A 36 8.94 15.08 14.63
C ASP A 36 10.23 14.21 14.58
N PRO A 37 11.32 14.67 15.20
CA PRO A 37 12.59 13.95 15.18
C PRO A 37 12.60 12.72 16.10
N ALA A 38 11.70 12.64 17.10
CA ALA A 38 11.61 11.48 17.99
C ALA A 38 11.01 10.28 17.27
N THR A 39 10.01 10.52 16.42
CA THR A 39 9.34 9.50 15.61
C THR A 39 9.98 9.31 14.22
N ARG A 40 10.96 10.15 13.87
CA ARG A 40 11.62 10.18 12.55
C ARG A 40 10.62 10.35 11.40
N GLN A 41 9.61 11.16 11.63
CA GLN A 41 8.49 11.36 10.71
C GLN A 41 8.27 12.85 10.42
N PHE A 42 7.73 13.14 9.26
CA PHE A 42 7.34 14.50 8.87
C PHE A 42 6.15 14.47 7.94
N ALA A 43 5.27 15.47 8.06
CA ALA A 43 4.10 15.62 7.22
C ALA A 43 4.32 16.72 6.17
N VAL A 44 3.93 16.43 4.94
CA VAL A 44 3.99 17.34 3.81
C VAL A 44 2.64 17.41 3.09
N ALA A 45 2.33 18.57 2.53
CA ALA A 45 1.27 18.75 1.56
C ALA A 45 1.87 18.74 0.16
N LEU A 46 1.31 17.95 -0.75
CA LEU A 46 1.76 17.81 -2.13
C LEU A 46 0.62 18.09 -3.09
N ASP A 47 0.94 18.70 -4.23
CA ASP A 47 -0.05 18.99 -5.27
C ASP A 47 -0.49 17.73 -6.03
N GLY A 48 0.43 16.78 -6.21
CA GLY A 48 0.23 15.56 -6.99
C GLY A 48 1.24 14.46 -6.64
N GLY A 49 0.96 13.23 -7.06
CA GLY A 49 1.87 12.10 -6.86
C GLY A 49 3.27 12.33 -7.44
N ALA A 50 3.37 12.87 -8.65
CA ALA A 50 4.67 13.15 -9.28
C ALA A 50 5.58 14.10 -8.46
N VAL A 51 4.99 14.96 -7.63
CA VAL A 51 5.72 15.86 -6.72
C VAL A 51 6.39 15.07 -5.60
N LEU A 52 5.78 13.97 -5.15
CA LEU A 52 6.39 13.10 -4.15
C LEU A 52 7.66 12.43 -4.69
N ASP A 53 7.67 11.98 -5.95
CA ASP A 53 8.86 11.36 -6.55
C ASP A 53 10.01 12.36 -6.69
N ALA A 54 9.69 13.59 -7.13
CA ALA A 54 10.65 14.68 -7.16
C ALA A 54 11.20 15.00 -5.75
N LEU A 55 10.31 15.00 -4.75
CA LEU A 55 10.67 15.21 -3.36
C LEU A 55 11.53 14.07 -2.80
N ALA A 56 11.18 12.82 -3.08
CA ALA A 56 11.91 11.64 -2.64
C ALA A 56 13.32 11.61 -3.23
N ALA A 57 13.44 11.87 -4.54
CA ALA A 57 14.71 11.96 -5.24
C ALA A 57 15.58 13.10 -4.66
N ARG A 58 14.96 14.25 -4.36
CA ARG A 58 15.69 15.38 -3.78
C ARG A 58 16.16 15.08 -2.35
N LEU A 59 15.28 14.56 -1.51
CA LEU A 59 15.62 14.19 -0.14
C LEU A 59 16.70 13.11 -0.09
N ALA A 60 16.65 12.12 -1.00
CA ALA A 60 17.71 11.13 -1.15
C ALA A 60 19.06 11.76 -1.54
N ALA A 61 19.07 12.75 -2.44
CA ALA A 61 20.28 13.49 -2.82
C ALA A 61 20.86 14.30 -1.65
N GLU A 62 20.02 14.77 -0.73
CA GLU A 62 20.40 15.48 0.50
C GLU A 62 20.79 14.51 1.65
N GLY A 63 20.76 13.20 1.42
CA GLY A 63 21.11 12.18 2.42
C GLY A 63 19.96 11.80 3.38
N TYR A 64 18.72 12.19 3.05
CA TYR A 64 17.50 11.83 3.76
C TYR A 64 16.62 10.92 2.91
N PRO A 65 17.05 9.69 2.57
CA PRO A 65 16.19 8.77 1.84
C PRO A 65 14.90 8.56 2.62
N LEU A 66 13.78 8.51 1.91
CA LEU A 66 12.53 8.05 2.52
C LEU A 66 12.73 6.60 2.94
N GLY A 67 12.49 6.31 4.22
CA GLY A 67 12.56 4.95 4.72
C GLY A 67 11.25 4.22 4.54
N ASP A 68 11.31 2.91 4.75
CA ASP A 68 10.14 2.13 5.16
C ASP A 68 9.48 2.87 6.33
N ALA A 69 8.20 3.22 6.23
CA ALA A 69 7.56 3.85 7.37
C ALA A 69 7.66 2.88 8.56
N PRO A 70 7.92 3.39 9.77
CA PRO A 70 7.78 2.55 10.94
C PRO A 70 6.35 2.04 10.93
N ALA A 71 6.23 0.71 10.88
CA ALA A 71 4.99 0.01 11.12
C ALA A 71 4.32 0.69 12.31
N ALA A 72 3.10 1.20 12.10
CA ALA A 72 2.21 1.36 13.23
C ALA A 72 2.23 0.03 13.95
N ALA A 73 2.76 0.02 15.18
CA ALA A 73 2.81 -1.15 16.03
C ALA A 73 1.36 -1.61 16.27
N GLY A 74 0.90 -2.51 15.41
CA GLY A 74 -0.13 -3.49 15.67
C GLY A 74 0.59 -4.83 15.58
N ASP A 75 0.74 -5.47 16.72
CA ASP A 75 1.47 -6.70 16.98
C ASP A 75 1.49 -7.68 15.78
N ALA A 76 2.66 -7.75 15.15
CA ALA A 76 3.05 -8.85 14.30
C ALA A 76 3.19 -10.10 15.18
N LEU A 77 2.35 -11.12 14.92
CA LEU A 77 2.69 -12.47 15.35
C LEU A 77 3.92 -12.94 14.55
N PRO A 78 4.93 -13.54 15.20
CA PRO A 78 6.11 -14.05 14.50
C PRO A 78 5.78 -15.35 13.77
N GLY A 79 6.31 -15.51 12.56
CA GLY A 79 6.17 -16.77 11.82
C GLY A 79 6.78 -16.78 10.43
N ASP A 80 8.11 -16.66 10.38
CA ASP A 80 9.04 -17.15 9.34
C ASP A 80 9.14 -16.46 7.96
N ALA A 81 10.33 -15.91 7.71
CA ALA A 81 10.88 -15.53 6.40
C ALA A 81 11.71 -16.70 5.78
N PRO A 82 12.36 -16.57 4.62
CA PRO A 82 11.87 -16.26 3.27
C PRO A 82 12.24 -17.34 2.19
N ALA A 83 11.43 -17.39 1.12
CA ALA A 83 11.70 -17.72 -0.31
C ALA A 83 12.26 -19.13 -0.71
N PRO A 84 12.06 -19.64 -1.96
CA PRO A 84 12.64 -19.04 -3.16
C PRO A 84 11.75 -19.02 -4.43
N ALA A 85 12.22 -18.27 -5.42
CA ALA A 85 11.83 -18.38 -6.82
C ALA A 85 12.15 -19.78 -7.36
N GLY A 86 11.20 -20.39 -8.08
CA GLY A 86 11.44 -21.62 -8.85
C GLY A 86 10.17 -22.38 -9.14
N ASP A 87 9.96 -22.71 -10.41
CA ASP A 87 8.95 -23.60 -10.96
C ASP A 87 8.64 -24.81 -10.07
N ALA A 88 7.48 -24.78 -9.41
CA ALA A 88 6.83 -25.98 -8.89
C ALA A 88 5.32 -25.77 -8.93
N LEU A 89 4.63 -26.62 -9.70
CA LEU A 89 3.18 -26.77 -9.64
C LEU A 89 2.77 -27.19 -8.23
N ALA A 90 2.40 -26.23 -7.39
CA ALA A 90 1.94 -26.47 -6.04
C ALA A 90 0.46 -26.90 -6.05
N VAL A 91 0.20 -28.12 -5.60
CA VAL A 91 -1.13 -28.58 -5.18
C VAL A 91 -1.65 -27.66 -4.08
N VAL A 92 -2.83 -27.06 -4.30
CA VAL A 92 -3.46 -26.08 -3.39
C VAL A 92 -4.02 -26.78 -2.14
N PRO A 93 -3.57 -26.44 -0.91
CA PRO A 93 -4.17 -26.99 0.31
C PRO A 93 -5.53 -26.38 0.64
N ARG A 94 -6.45 -27.20 1.18
CA ARG A 94 -7.83 -26.84 1.61
C ARG A 94 -7.89 -26.12 2.97
N GLY A 95 -7.14 -25.04 3.14
CA GLY A 95 -7.24 -24.11 4.28
C GLY A 95 -7.80 -22.74 3.86
N PRO A 96 -7.97 -21.77 4.79
CA PRO A 96 -8.29 -20.39 4.41
C PRO A 96 -7.08 -19.82 3.64
N TRP A 97 -7.14 -19.92 2.32
CA TRP A 97 -6.14 -19.37 1.43
C TRP A 97 -6.08 -17.85 1.65
N ARG A 98 -4.88 -17.31 1.90
CA ARG A 98 -4.63 -15.87 1.99
C ARG A 98 -3.80 -15.40 0.79
N PRO A 99 -4.14 -14.28 0.16
CA PRO A 99 -3.35 -13.72 -0.93
C PRO A 99 -1.98 -13.30 -0.40
N GLN A 100 -0.93 -13.66 -1.15
CA GLN A 100 0.39 -13.06 -1.01
C GLN A 100 0.48 -11.94 -2.02
N TYR A 101 0.65 -10.70 -1.53
CA TYR A 101 0.70 -9.52 -2.38
C TYR A 101 2.12 -9.24 -2.88
N ARG A 102 2.25 -8.93 -4.16
CA ARG A 102 3.43 -8.41 -4.83
C ARG A 102 3.17 -6.94 -5.15
N LEU A 103 4.07 -6.07 -4.70
CA LEU A 103 3.97 -4.63 -4.90
C LEU A 103 4.97 -4.20 -5.99
N THR A 104 4.47 -3.49 -6.99
CA THR A 104 5.30 -2.90 -8.06
C THR A 104 5.07 -1.40 -8.12
N SER A 105 6.12 -0.59 -7.97
CA SER A 105 5.99 0.87 -8.08
C SER A 105 5.60 1.29 -9.49
N THR A 106 4.70 2.27 -9.60
CA THR A 106 4.32 2.92 -10.86
C THR A 106 4.56 4.43 -10.75
N ALA A 107 4.48 5.14 -11.88
CA ALA A 107 4.65 6.60 -11.90
C ALA A 107 3.62 7.35 -11.02
N VAL A 108 2.45 6.75 -10.78
CA VAL A 108 1.33 7.38 -10.05
C VAL A 108 1.00 6.68 -8.74
N GLY A 109 1.61 5.54 -8.42
CA GLY A 109 1.39 4.82 -7.17
C GLY A 109 2.02 3.43 -7.21
N ALA A 110 1.24 2.38 -6.98
CA ALA A 110 1.72 0.99 -7.04
C ALA A 110 0.67 0.03 -7.59
N ASP A 111 1.13 -0.97 -8.32
CA ASP A 111 0.34 -2.17 -8.57
C ASP A 111 0.46 -3.11 -7.38
N VAL A 112 -0.69 -3.53 -6.86
CA VAL A 112 -0.80 -4.51 -5.78
C VAL A 112 -1.37 -5.79 -6.36
N ASN A 113 -0.50 -6.71 -6.77
CA ASN A 113 -0.89 -7.97 -7.42
C ASN A 113 -0.89 -9.13 -6.43
N TYR A 114 -1.69 -10.17 -6.67
CA TYR A 114 -1.62 -11.42 -5.94
C TYR A 114 -1.95 -12.61 -6.85
N ALA A 115 -1.32 -13.75 -6.58
CA ALA A 115 -1.58 -14.98 -7.32
C ALA A 115 -2.91 -15.59 -6.84
N CYS A 116 -3.96 -15.51 -7.64
CA CYS A 116 -5.29 -15.98 -7.24
C CYS A 116 -5.48 -17.47 -7.59
N PRO A 117 -6.18 -18.27 -6.75
CA PRO A 117 -6.37 -19.70 -6.97
C PRO A 117 -7.18 -20.06 -8.23
N CYS A 118 -7.81 -19.08 -8.89
CA CYS A 118 -8.34 -19.17 -10.26
C CYS A 118 -7.26 -19.41 -11.33
N SER A 119 -5.97 -19.48 -10.97
CA SER A 119 -4.80 -19.43 -11.87
C SER A 119 -4.53 -18.09 -12.56
N CYS A 120 -5.18 -17.01 -12.08
CA CYS A 120 -5.05 -15.66 -12.61
C CYS A 120 -4.20 -14.76 -11.69
N GLU A 121 -3.40 -13.85 -12.26
CA GLU A 121 -2.77 -12.76 -11.51
C GLU A 121 -3.78 -11.63 -11.40
N ALA A 122 -4.37 -11.51 -10.21
CA ALA A 122 -5.29 -10.42 -9.90
C ALA A 122 -4.48 -9.25 -9.34
N GLY A 123 -4.95 -8.04 -9.51
CA GLY A 123 -4.29 -6.90 -8.91
C GLY A 123 -5.16 -5.67 -8.82
N PHE A 124 -4.68 -4.71 -8.06
CA PHE A 124 -5.28 -3.40 -7.88
C PHE A 124 -4.24 -2.34 -8.22
N ALA A 125 -4.53 -1.50 -9.21
CA ALA A 125 -3.71 -0.36 -9.54
C ALA A 125 -4.03 0.77 -8.55
N PHE A 126 -3.20 0.91 -7.52
CA PHE A 126 -3.32 2.03 -6.59
C PHE A 126 -2.75 3.29 -7.24
N ASP A 127 -3.64 4.23 -7.54
CA ASP A 127 -3.30 5.57 -8.02
C ASP A 127 -3.52 6.58 -6.90
N ARG A 128 -2.43 7.19 -6.41
CA ARG A 128 -2.47 8.16 -5.31
C ARG A 128 -2.98 9.54 -5.73
N ALA A 129 -3.09 9.81 -7.04
CA ALA A 129 -3.68 11.03 -7.57
C ALA A 129 -5.22 10.95 -7.58
N ARG A 130 -5.80 9.77 -7.38
CA ARG A 130 -7.26 9.59 -7.32
C ARG A 130 -7.74 9.75 -5.87
N GLU A 131 -8.57 10.76 -5.66
CA GLU A 131 -9.22 11.02 -4.37
C GLU A 131 -10.20 9.89 -4.00
N GLU A 132 -10.83 9.28 -5.01
CA GLU A 132 -11.73 8.15 -4.85
C GLU A 132 -11.35 6.99 -5.75
N LEU A 133 -10.83 5.94 -5.12
CA LEU A 133 -10.55 4.64 -5.73
C LEU A 133 -11.77 3.73 -5.53
N ALA A 134 -12.31 3.21 -6.63
CA ALA A 134 -13.41 2.25 -6.60
C ALA A 134 -12.87 0.82 -6.45
N PRO A 135 -13.62 -0.11 -5.81
CA PRO A 135 -13.21 -1.51 -5.75
C PRO A 135 -13.12 -2.14 -7.14
N GLU A 136 -11.98 -2.75 -7.44
CA GLU A 136 -11.78 -3.53 -8.67
C GLU A 136 -12.42 -4.91 -8.51
N SER A 137 -13.10 -5.40 -9.55
CA SER A 137 -13.71 -6.74 -9.55
C SER A 137 -12.90 -7.69 -10.43
N CYS A 138 -12.53 -8.84 -9.89
CA CYS A 138 -11.91 -9.93 -10.63
C CYS A 138 -12.96 -10.85 -11.26
N CYS A 139 -12.62 -11.52 -12.35
CA CYS A 139 -13.51 -12.45 -13.06
C CYS A 139 -14.06 -13.60 -12.19
N CYS A 140 -13.38 -13.96 -11.09
CA CYS A 140 -13.85 -14.96 -10.12
C CYS A 140 -14.83 -14.39 -9.07
N GLY A 141 -15.32 -13.18 -9.27
CA GLY A 141 -16.24 -12.48 -8.36
C GLY A 141 -15.57 -11.83 -7.16
N ARG A 142 -14.25 -12.02 -6.96
CA ARG A 142 -13.51 -11.35 -5.89
C ARG A 142 -13.43 -9.85 -6.13
N ARG A 143 -13.49 -9.07 -5.07
CA ARG A 143 -13.39 -7.60 -5.16
C ARG A 143 -12.28 -7.09 -4.26
N MET A 144 -11.42 -6.24 -4.79
CA MET A 144 -10.26 -5.73 -4.06
C MET A 144 -10.31 -4.20 -3.98
N LEU A 145 -9.88 -3.67 -2.84
CA LEU A 145 -9.65 -2.25 -2.68
C LEU A 145 -8.36 -2.05 -1.88
N VAL A 146 -7.53 -1.12 -2.34
CA VAL A 146 -6.34 -0.68 -1.61
C VAL A 146 -6.46 0.80 -1.29
N GLY A 147 -6.21 1.16 -0.03
CA GLY A 147 -6.26 2.56 0.40
C GLY A 147 -6.41 2.72 1.90
N VAL A 148 -6.65 3.97 2.31
CA VAL A 148 -7.07 4.30 3.68
C VAL A 148 -8.49 3.81 3.91
N ASP A 149 -8.70 3.16 5.06
CA ASP A 149 -9.98 2.54 5.45
C ASP A 149 -10.57 1.62 4.36
N ALA A 150 -9.70 0.92 3.62
CA ALA A 150 -10.11 0.07 2.50
C ALA A 150 -11.12 -0.99 2.94
N GLU A 151 -11.02 -1.51 4.16
CA GLU A 151 -12.00 -2.44 4.71
C GLU A 151 -13.40 -1.83 4.79
N ALA A 152 -13.53 -0.66 5.42
CA ALA A 152 -14.81 0.01 5.61
C ALA A 152 -15.42 0.39 4.26
N ARG A 153 -14.59 0.94 3.37
CA ARG A 153 -14.99 1.31 2.00
C ARG A 153 -15.43 0.11 1.17
N LEU A 154 -14.69 -1.00 1.23
CA LEU A 154 -15.03 -2.23 0.52
C LEU A 154 -16.33 -2.83 1.07
N ARG A 155 -16.51 -2.84 2.40
CA ARG A 155 -17.74 -3.31 3.05
C ARG A 155 -18.95 -2.47 2.62
N SER A 156 -18.84 -1.14 2.64
CA SER A 156 -19.90 -0.25 2.17
C SER A 156 -20.22 -0.45 0.68
N ALA A 157 -19.22 -0.78 -0.15
CA ALA A 157 -19.42 -1.05 -1.57
C ALA A 157 -19.96 -2.46 -1.87
N LEU A 158 -20.00 -3.35 -0.88
CA LEU A 158 -20.57 -4.69 -0.98
C LEU A 158 -22.02 -4.74 -0.50
N ASP A 159 -22.40 -3.93 0.49
CA ASP A 159 -23.75 -3.87 1.05
C ASP A 159 -24.79 -3.49 -0.02
N PRO A 160 -25.86 -4.28 -0.23
CA PRO A 160 -26.41 -5.32 0.65
C PRO A 160 -26.01 -6.76 0.29
N THR A 161 -25.06 -7.00 -0.61
CA THR A 161 -24.73 -8.33 -1.16
C THR A 161 -24.16 -9.25 -0.07
N PRO A 162 -24.96 -10.17 0.50
CA PRO A 162 -24.45 -11.11 1.48
C PRO A 162 -23.64 -12.18 0.73
N GLY A 163 -22.65 -12.76 1.42
CA GLY A 163 -21.86 -13.86 0.85
C GLY A 163 -20.40 -13.53 0.51
N TYR A 164 -19.81 -12.48 1.08
CA TYR A 164 -18.36 -12.26 1.02
C TYR A 164 -17.70 -12.41 2.40
N ASP A 165 -16.58 -13.13 2.44
CA ASP A 165 -15.58 -13.05 3.51
C ASP A 165 -14.56 -11.96 3.16
N LEU A 166 -14.16 -11.16 4.15
CA LEU A 166 -13.16 -10.11 3.97
C LEU A 166 -11.81 -10.57 4.54
N ASP A 167 -10.80 -10.59 3.68
CA ASP A 167 -9.40 -10.64 4.05
C ASP A 167 -8.85 -9.22 4.06
N VAL A 168 -8.30 -8.76 5.17
CA VAL A 168 -7.73 -7.41 5.31
C VAL A 168 -6.29 -7.56 5.74
N GLN A 169 -5.39 -6.98 4.96
CA GLN A 169 -3.96 -6.96 5.24
C GLN A 169 -3.43 -5.54 5.14
N VAL A 170 -2.49 -5.17 6.01
CA VAL A 170 -1.78 -3.91 5.91
C VAL A 170 -0.53 -4.12 5.07
N LEU A 171 -0.43 -3.39 3.97
CA LEU A 171 0.69 -3.44 3.04
C LEU A 171 1.54 -2.18 3.18
N THR A 172 2.85 -2.38 3.32
CA THR A 172 3.82 -1.30 3.22
C THR A 172 4.06 -1.01 1.75
N MET A 173 3.56 0.11 1.25
CA MET A 173 3.76 0.51 -0.13
C MET A 173 5.25 0.74 -0.42
N PRO A 174 5.70 0.68 -1.70
CA PRO A 174 7.11 0.89 -2.06
C PRO A 174 7.73 2.21 -1.58
N TRP A 175 6.90 3.22 -1.31
CA TRP A 175 7.30 4.51 -0.73
C TRP A 175 7.13 4.58 0.80
N GLY A 176 6.98 3.44 1.46
CA GLY A 176 6.90 3.29 2.90
C GLY A 176 5.50 3.46 3.50
N GLN A 177 4.51 4.01 2.79
CA GLN A 177 3.18 4.27 3.37
C GLN A 177 2.44 2.96 3.70
N PRO A 178 1.94 2.76 4.94
CA PRO A 178 1.04 1.65 5.24
C PRO A 178 -0.34 1.93 4.65
N LEU A 179 -0.86 0.99 3.86
CA LEU A 179 -2.21 1.03 3.31
C LEU A 179 -2.92 -0.29 3.57
N GLN A 180 -4.24 -0.26 3.75
CA GLN A 180 -5.03 -1.48 3.84
C GLN A 180 -5.28 -2.01 2.43
N ALA A 181 -5.01 -3.29 2.23
CA ALA A 181 -5.53 -4.09 1.13
C ALA A 181 -6.67 -4.94 1.66
N ALA A 182 -7.89 -4.61 1.25
CA ALA A 182 -9.07 -5.38 1.56
C ALA A 182 -9.46 -6.21 0.33
N LEU A 183 -9.65 -7.52 0.54
CA LEU A 183 -10.08 -8.47 -0.48
C LEU A 183 -11.37 -9.16 -0.02
N ALA A 184 -12.42 -8.99 -0.80
CA ALA A 184 -13.68 -9.69 -0.64
C ALA A 184 -13.65 -10.98 -1.44
N ILE A 185 -13.84 -12.10 -0.74
CA ILE A 185 -13.85 -13.45 -1.27
C ILE A 185 -15.28 -13.99 -1.20
N PRO A 186 -15.91 -14.39 -2.33
CA PRO A 186 -17.25 -14.95 -2.29
C PRO A 186 -17.26 -16.31 -1.54
N ARG A 187 -18.24 -16.48 -0.64
CA ARG A 187 -18.42 -17.65 0.24
C ARG A 187 -18.79 -18.91 -0.51
N ASP A 188 -19.56 -18.77 -1.58
CA ASP A 188 -19.98 -19.89 -2.43
C ASP A 188 -18.84 -20.42 -3.33
N GLY A 189 -17.62 -19.91 -3.17
CA GLY A 189 -16.49 -20.21 -4.05
C GLY A 189 -16.71 -19.54 -5.41
N GLY A 190 -15.71 -18.79 -5.88
CA GLY A 190 -15.68 -18.35 -7.27
C GLY A 190 -15.42 -19.52 -8.20
N GLU A 191 -16.31 -20.52 -8.23
CA GLU A 191 -16.27 -21.66 -9.14
C GLU A 191 -16.85 -21.25 -10.49
N HIS A 192 -16.10 -20.46 -11.26
CA HIS A 192 -16.34 -20.39 -12.69
C HIS A 192 -15.54 -21.51 -13.37
N GLY A 193 -16.26 -22.59 -13.71
CA GLY A 193 -15.98 -23.37 -14.91
C GLY A 193 -14.86 -24.41 -14.84
N ARG A 194 -15.19 -25.61 -14.34
CA ARG A 194 -14.80 -26.84 -15.04
C ARG A 194 -16.07 -27.51 -15.53
N GLY A 195 -16.46 -27.15 -16.76
CA GLY A 195 -17.30 -28.02 -17.59
C GLY A 195 -16.50 -29.22 -18.07
#